data_AF-A0A9N8X3V2-F1
#
_entry.id   AF-A0A9N8X3V2-F1
#
_cell.length_a   1.000
_cell.length_b   1.000
_cell.length_c   1.000
_cell.angle_alpha   90.00
_cell.angle_beta   90.00
_cell.angle_gamma   90.00
#
_symmetry.space_group_name_H-M   'P 1'
#
loop_
_entity.id
_entity.type
_entity.pdbx_description
1 polymer ?
#
loop_
_entity_poly.entity_id
_entity_poly.type
_entity_poly.pdbx_seq_one_letter_code
_entity_poly.pdbx_strand_id
1 'polypeptide(L)'
;MLRKLLNASRLQAEVSRRLHRIHEIVEDGVKIRVPRPQKIEPDASGCNWTMKHFGGAIGYERDIETVLKAVRAEYNLSDVEEKDGSSLFPGMPDPD
;
A
#
# COMPACT_ATOMS: atom_id res chain seq x y z
N MET A 1 4.55 19.24 4.13
CA MET A 1 3.54 18.16 4.19
C MET A 1 4.16 16.96 4.88
N LEU A 2 3.60 16.49 6.00
CA LEU A 2 4.09 15.30 6.70
C LEU A 2 3.66 14.06 5.91
N ARG A 3 4.62 13.25 5.46
CA ARG A 3 4.32 11.95 4.84
C ARG A 3 3.96 10.96 5.94
N LYS A 4 2.85 10.27 5.77
CA LYS A 4 2.46 9.19 6.70
C LYS A 4 3.27 7.95 6.37
N LEU A 5 3.80 7.28 7.39
CA LEU A 5 4.52 6.02 7.22
C LEU A 5 3.51 4.88 7.31
N LEU A 6 3.39 4.07 6.25
CA LEU A 6 2.50 2.92 6.17
C LEU A 6 3.31 1.65 5.88
N ASN A 7 2.83 0.53 6.40
CA ASN A 7 3.40 -0.78 6.08
C ASN A 7 3.08 -1.26 4.68
N ALA A 8 3.86 -2.23 4.21
CA ALA A 8 3.71 -2.78 2.87
C ALA A 8 2.28 -3.23 2.56
N SER A 9 1.63 -3.94 3.49
CA SER A 9 0.25 -4.40 3.35
C SER A 9 -0.76 -3.25 3.35
N ARG A 10 -0.60 -2.26 4.24
CA ARG A 10 -1.47 -1.07 4.30
C ARG A 10 -1.37 -0.24 3.03
N LEU A 11 -0.15 -0.01 2.57
CA LEU A 11 0.14 0.76 1.37
C LEU A 11 -0.38 0.05 0.12
N GLN A 12 -0.21 -1.28 0.04
CA GLN A 12 -0.82 -2.10 -1.02
C GLN A 12 -2.35 -1.99 -1.02
N ALA A 13 -2.99 -2.11 0.15
CA ALA A 13 -4.43 -2.01 0.28
C ALA A 13 -4.96 -0.61 -0.09
N GLU A 14 -4.24 0.46 0.28
CA GLU A 14 -4.61 1.84 -0.06
C GLU A 14 -4.52 2.09 -1.57
N VAL A 15 -3.43 1.65 -2.22
CA VAL A 15 -3.30 1.73 -3.68
C VAL A 15 -4.42 0.93 -4.35
N SER A 16 -4.66 -0.31 -3.90
CA SER A 16 -5.75 -1.15 -4.42
C SER A 16 -7.11 -0.46 -4.27
N ARG A 17 -7.37 0.18 -3.11
CA ARG A 17 -8.63 0.87 -2.84
C ARG A 17 -8.82 2.09 -3.71
N ARG A 18 -7.76 2.90 -3.92
CA ARG A 18 -7.82 4.07 -4.80
C ARG A 18 -8.01 3.65 -6.27
N LEU A 19 -7.35 2.58 -6.71
CA LEU A 19 -7.53 2.04 -8.07
C LEU A 19 -8.94 1.50 -8.28
N HIS A 20 -9.45 0.69 -7.35
CA HIS A 20 -10.83 0.19 -7.35
C HIS A 20 -11.89 1.27 -7.03
N ARG A 21 -11.50 2.54 -6.89
CA ARG A 21 -12.42 3.67 -6.77
C ARG A 21 -12.55 4.47 -8.07
N ILE A 22 -11.63 4.26 -9.03
CA ILE A 22 -11.72 4.88 -10.35
C ILE A 22 -12.93 4.28 -11.05
N HIS A 23 -13.87 5.14 -11.43
CA HIS A 23 -15.14 4.71 -12.01
C HIS A 23 -14.93 3.84 -13.24
N GLU A 24 -14.00 4.21 -14.13
CA GLU A 24 -13.71 3.41 -15.33
C GLU A 24 -13.19 1.99 -15.01
N ILE A 25 -12.35 1.82 -13.99
CA ILE A 25 -11.85 0.49 -13.58
C ILE A 25 -12.99 -0.35 -12.97
N VAL A 26 -13.88 0.30 -12.21
CA VAL A 26 -15.03 -0.35 -11.56
C VAL A 26 -16.08 -0.75 -12.60
N GLU A 27 -16.38 0.14 -13.55
CA GLU A 27 -17.34 -0.10 -14.63
C GLU A 27 -16.87 -1.21 -15.56
N ASP A 28 -15.59 -1.22 -15.93
CA ASP A 28 -15.01 -2.27 -16.78
C ASP A 28 -14.80 -3.60 -16.00
N GLY A 29 -14.99 -3.58 -14.67
CA GLY A 29 -14.80 -4.74 -13.79
C GLY A 29 -13.34 -5.19 -13.69
N VAL A 30 -12.41 -4.31 -14.06
CA VAL A 30 -10.97 -4.60 -14.14
C VAL A 30 -10.40 -4.74 -12.74
N LYS A 31 -9.87 -5.92 -12.45
CA LYS A 31 -9.18 -6.20 -11.19
C LYS A 31 -7.70 -5.90 -11.37
N ILE A 32 -7.30 -4.68 -11.03
CA ILE A 32 -5.88 -4.33 -11.05
C ILE A 32 -5.16 -5.06 -9.93
N ARG A 33 -4.24 -5.95 -10.33
CA ARG A 33 -3.40 -6.67 -9.38
C ARG A 33 -2.29 -5.75 -8.91
N VAL A 34 -2.47 -5.20 -7.71
CA VAL A 34 -1.47 -4.36 -7.04
C VAL A 34 -0.39 -5.27 -6.43
N PRO A 35 0.87 -5.17 -6.87
CA PRO A 35 1.97 -5.92 -6.29
C PRO A 35 2.34 -5.38 -4.90
N ARG A 36 3.03 -6.19 -4.10
CA ARG A 36 3.54 -5.74 -2.80
C ARG A 36 4.62 -4.67 -3.02
N PRO A 37 4.58 -3.52 -2.31
CA PRO A 37 5.61 -2.51 -2.43
C PRO A 37 6.95 -3.03 -1.91
N GLN A 38 8.01 -2.77 -2.66
CA GLN A 38 9.38 -3.10 -2.27
C GLN A 38 10.09 -1.85 -1.78
N LYS A 39 10.78 -1.97 -0.65
CA LYS A 39 11.58 -0.90 -0.08
C LYS A 39 12.77 -0.63 -1.01
N ILE A 40 12.99 0.64 -1.32
CA ILE A 40 14.14 1.13 -2.11
C ILE A 40 14.75 2.33 -1.40
N GLU A 41 15.91 2.77 -1.88
CA GLU A 41 16.48 4.03 -1.42
C GLU A 41 15.52 5.19 -1.71
N PRO A 42 15.39 6.14 -0.77
CA PRO A 42 14.52 7.29 -0.95
C PRO A 42 14.96 8.08 -2.17
N ASP A 43 14.05 8.21 -3.14
CA ASP A 43 14.32 8.94 -4.38
C ASP A 43 14.44 10.46 -4.12
N ALA A 44 14.69 11.29 -5.14
CA ALA A 44 14.69 12.76 -5.00
C ALA A 44 13.32 13.29 -4.54
N SER A 45 12.25 12.54 -4.82
CA SER A 45 10.92 12.79 -4.26
C SER A 45 10.80 12.38 -2.79
N GLY A 46 11.79 11.73 -2.18
CA GLY A 46 11.83 11.18 -0.82
C GLY A 46 10.89 9.99 -0.59
N CYS A 47 10.50 9.30 -1.66
CA CYS A 47 9.72 8.07 -1.63
C CYS A 47 10.68 6.88 -1.53
N ASN A 48 10.54 6.06 -0.49
CA ASN A 48 11.45 4.96 -0.16
C ASN A 48 10.91 3.58 -0.57
N TRP A 49 9.98 3.54 -1.53
CA TRP A 49 9.39 2.30 -2.02
C TRP A 49 9.01 2.39 -3.49
N THR A 50 8.97 1.22 -4.13
CA THR A 50 8.58 1.04 -5.52
C THR A 50 7.62 -0.14 -5.69
N MET A 51 6.78 -0.06 -6.71
CA MET A 51 5.88 -1.13 -7.15
C MET A 51 6.09 -1.28 -8.66
N LYS A 52 6.36 -2.51 -9.11
CA LYS A 52 6.53 -2.84 -10.53
C LYS A 52 5.55 -3.95 -10.92
N HIS A 53 5.05 -3.91 -12.16
CA HIS A 53 4.10 -4.88 -12.74
C HIS A 53 2.70 -4.87 -12.12
N PHE A 54 1.91 -3.83 -12.41
CA PHE A 54 0.47 -3.87 -12.16
C PHE A 54 -0.21 -4.78 -13.19
N GLY A 55 -0.83 -5.86 -12.74
CA GLY A 55 -1.57 -6.77 -13.62
C GLY A 55 -2.93 -6.18 -13.98
N GLY A 56 -3.31 -6.18 -15.26
CA GLY A 56 -4.59 -5.60 -15.71
C GLY A 56 -4.61 -4.08 -15.76
N ALA A 57 -3.43 -3.43 -15.73
CA ALA A 57 -3.28 -1.99 -15.83
C ALA A 57 -3.31 -1.44 -17.26
N ILE A 58 -3.32 -2.32 -18.26
CA ILE A 58 -3.23 -1.97 -19.69
C ILE A 58 -4.46 -1.14 -20.05
N GLY A 59 -4.26 0.10 -20.50
CA GLY A 59 -5.33 1.07 -20.78
C GLY A 59 -5.60 2.08 -19.66
N TYR A 60 -5.18 1.79 -18.43
CA TYR A 60 -5.39 2.65 -17.24
C TYR A 60 -4.09 3.18 -16.64
N GLU A 61 -2.97 3.07 -17.36
CA GLU A 61 -1.64 3.43 -16.87
C GLU A 61 -1.56 4.87 -16.37
N ARG A 62 -2.25 5.82 -17.02
CA ARG A 62 -2.27 7.23 -16.62
C ARG A 62 -2.96 7.45 -15.28
N ASP A 63 -4.13 6.85 -15.08
CA ASP A 63 -4.87 6.95 -13.82
C ASP A 63 -4.12 6.26 -12.70
N ILE A 64 -3.56 5.09 -12.98
CA ILE A 64 -2.72 4.34 -12.04
C ILE A 64 -1.50 5.15 -11.64
N GLU A 65 -0.78 5.73 -12.61
CA GLU A 65 0.40 6.55 -12.35
C GLU A 65 0.05 7.79 -11.53
N THR A 66 -1.10 8.43 -11.81
CA THR A 66 -1.61 9.58 -11.06
C THR A 66 -1.90 9.21 -9.60
N VAL A 67 -2.62 8.10 -9.38
CA VAL A 67 -2.90 7.57 -8.04
C VAL A 67 -1.61 7.21 -7.32
N LEU A 68 -0.69 6.51 -8.00
CA LEU A 68 0.63 6.16 -7.45
C LEU A 68 1.42 7.39 -7.03
N LYS A 69 1.48 8.42 -7.89
CA LYS A 69 2.23 9.64 -7.61
C LYS A 69 1.66 10.37 -6.39
N ALA A 70 0.33 10.43 -6.26
CA ALA A 70 -0.32 10.97 -5.07
C ALA A 70 0.00 10.16 -3.81
N VAL A 71 -0.12 8.83 -3.88
CA VAL A 71 0.20 7.94 -2.75
C VAL A 71 1.68 8.05 -2.36
N ARG A 72 2.61 8.14 -3.32
CA ARG A 72 4.05 8.32 -3.07
C ARG A 72 4.37 9.68 -2.44
N ALA A 73 3.59 10.71 -2.76
CA ALA A 73 3.76 12.03 -2.17
C ALA A 73 3.22 12.10 -0.73
N GLU A 74 2.14 11.36 -0.44
CA GLU A 74 1.47 11.31 0.86
C GLU A 74 2.05 10.26 1.81
N TYR A 75 2.55 9.13 1.29
CA TYR A 75 2.89 7.94 2.06
C TYR A 75 4.28 7.39 1.74
N ASN A 76 5.02 7.10 2.80
CA ASN A 76 6.29 6.37 2.75
C ASN A 76 6.13 4.96 3.34
N LEU A 77 6.97 4.04 2.90
CA LEU A 77 7.00 2.68 3.43
C LEU A 77 7.69 2.72 4.79
N SER A 78 6.94 2.38 5.83
CA SER A 78 7.51 2.14 7.14
C SER A 78 8.25 0.80 7.13
N ASP A 79 9.41 0.77 7.77
CA ASP A 79 10.12 -0.48 8.06
C ASP A 79 9.52 -1.23 9.26
N VAL A 80 8.61 -0.58 9.98
CA VAL A 80 7.96 -1.14 11.16
C VAL A 80 6.94 -2.16 10.71
N GLU A 81 7.38 -3.37 10.34
CA GLU A 81 6.49 -4.54 10.26
C GLU A 81 5.52 -4.42 11.43
N GLU A 82 4.23 -4.18 11.13
CA GLU A 82 3.17 -4.29 12.09
C GLU A 82 3.24 -5.76 12.53
N LYS A 83 4.03 -6.01 13.59
CA LYS A 83 3.89 -7.16 14.45
C LYS A 83 2.56 -6.97 15.17
N ASP A 84 1.47 -6.95 14.39
CA ASP A 84 0.13 -7.12 14.90
C ASP A 84 0.00 -8.61 15.19
N GLY A 85 0.58 -8.95 16.33
CA GLY A 85 0.46 -10.22 17.00
C GLY A 85 0.26 -9.85 18.46
N SER A 86 -0.90 -9.29 18.78
CA SER A 86 -1.74 -9.78 19.88
C SER A 86 -0.97 -10.56 20.95
N SER A 87 -0.06 -9.88 21.64
CA SER A 87 0.62 -10.37 22.84
C SER A 87 0.19 -9.46 23.97
N LEU A 88 -1.12 -9.37 24.18
CA LEU A 88 -1.74 -8.50 25.17
C LEU A 88 -2.77 -9.26 26.00
N PHE A 89 -2.50 -10.54 26.32
CA PHE A 89 -3.03 -11.18 27.52
C PHE A 89 -1.99 -12.19 28.05
N PRO A 90 -1.23 -11.88 29.12
CA PRO A 90 -0.66 -12.94 29.95
C PRO A 90 -1.85 -13.66 30.61
N GLY A 91 -2.20 -14.83 30.08
CA GLY A 91 -3.15 -15.73 30.72
C GLY A 91 -2.66 -16.07 32.12
N MET A 92 -3.31 -15.42 33.08
CA MET A 92 -3.29 -15.60 34.52
C MET A 92 -3.11 -17.08 34.95
N PRO A 93 -2.32 -17.37 36.00
CA PRO A 93 -2.08 -18.75 36.44
C PRO A 93 -3.35 -19.37 37.05
N ASP A 94 -3.62 -20.63 36.68
CA ASP A 94 -4.61 -21.50 37.33
C ASP A 94 -4.31 -21.64 38.84
N PRO A 95 -5.31 -21.45 39.73
CA PRO A 95 -5.19 -21.82 41.13
C PRO A 95 -5.61 -23.29 41.35
N ASP A 96 -4.69 -24.11 41.84
CA ASP A 96 -4.99 -25.34 42.61
C ASP A 96 -4.90 -25.01 44.11
#